data_AF-A0A7S3B0D7-F1
#
_entry.id   AF-A0A7S3B0D7-F1
#
_cell.length_a   1.000
_cell.length_b   1.000
_cell.length_c   1.000
_cell.angle_alpha   90.00
_cell.angle_beta   90.00
_cell.angle_gamma   90.00
#
_symmetry.space_group_name_H-M   'P 1'
#
loop_
_entity.id
_entity.type
_entity.pdbx_description
1 polymer ?
#
loop_
_entity_poly.entity_id
_entity_poly.type
_entity_poly.pdbx_seq_one_letter_code
_entity_poly.pdbx_strand_id
1 'polypeptide(L)'
;PPPPPQPPPPPPSPPPAPFKPQCVGTPSPSYEGCFDSHCCADADNFACFKRTDRQWAQCLPLQNYLDQAGNCAGTAQWLCPASWQAPPLPPPPPPPSPGPPPSPSPIYYDKTKCRGPPSPAYGSCFQSHCCESPHAFGCLKRQGKAFALCMPWVTVGHEKSCTSNDKWLCPNAWGTWDGHVEDDGSSEHSGSSTHSDVAHSTSHAEGQRLPTPPVSSEDEEDLPAIALLLLFLPPLLGCTFCVLKLKKKMQAAKAPKSILDDEDDARSALAPRLEEDEEKLAVREDADATARLKEDQPDC
;
A
#
# COMPACT_ATOMS: atom_id res chain seq x y z
N PRO A 1 13.98 58.50 13.71
CA PRO A 1 14.61 57.22 13.30
C PRO A 1 14.14 56.90 11.88
N PRO A 2 15.03 56.49 10.96
CA PRO A 2 14.60 56.06 9.63
C PRO A 2 13.75 54.79 9.74
N PRO A 3 12.76 54.60 8.86
CA PRO A 3 11.97 53.39 8.82
C PRO A 3 12.88 52.18 8.53
N PRO A 4 12.59 51.01 9.12
CA PRO A 4 13.35 49.80 8.84
C PRO A 4 13.27 49.48 7.34
N PRO A 5 14.36 48.99 6.73
CA PRO A 5 14.37 48.60 5.33
C PRO A 5 13.32 47.51 5.08
N GLN A 6 12.52 47.69 4.02
CA GLN A 6 11.54 46.69 3.61
C GLN A 6 12.27 45.40 3.18
N PRO A 7 11.77 44.22 3.58
CA PRO A 7 12.32 42.96 3.10
C PRO A 7 12.16 42.86 1.57
N PRO A 8 13.12 42.23 0.87
CA PRO A 8 13.02 42.03 -0.56
C PRO A 8 11.74 41.25 -0.90
N PRO A 9 11.11 41.53 -2.06
CA PRO A 9 9.95 40.77 -2.51
C PRO A 9 10.31 39.28 -2.62
N PRO A 10 9.39 38.36 -2.29
CA PRO A 10 9.63 36.94 -2.45
C PRO A 10 9.94 36.63 -3.93
N PRO A 11 10.83 35.67 -4.21
CA PRO A 11 11.09 35.23 -5.57
C PRO A 11 9.78 34.76 -6.23
N PRO A 12 9.59 34.98 -7.54
CA PRO A 12 8.43 34.47 -8.25
C PRO A 12 8.37 32.95 -8.10
N SER A 13 7.19 32.41 -7.80
CA SER A 13 6.98 30.97 -7.72
C SER A 13 7.41 30.31 -9.03
N PRO A 14 8.14 29.18 -8.99
CA PRO A 14 8.50 28.47 -10.21
C PRO A 14 7.23 28.09 -10.99
N PRO A 15 7.28 28.06 -12.33
CA PRO A 15 6.15 27.60 -13.13
C PRO A 15 5.76 26.17 -12.69
N PRO A 16 4.46 25.85 -12.62
CA PRO A 16 4.02 24.52 -12.23
C PRO A 16 4.66 23.47 -13.14
N ALA A 17 5.16 22.39 -12.53
CA ALA A 17 5.78 21.31 -13.28
C ALA A 17 4.78 20.75 -14.31
N PRO A 18 5.24 20.34 -15.51
CA PRO A 18 4.38 19.73 -16.52
C PRO A 18 3.66 18.52 -15.92
N PHE A 19 2.34 18.46 -16.11
CA PHE A 19 1.47 17.43 -15.53
C PHE A 19 1.84 16.06 -16.10
N LYS A 20 2.50 15.23 -15.30
CA LYS A 20 2.73 13.81 -15.62
C LYS A 20 1.64 12.99 -14.95
N PRO A 21 0.66 12.43 -15.69
CA PRO A 21 -0.38 11.62 -15.10
C PRO A 21 0.25 10.42 -14.39
N GLN A 22 -0.12 10.19 -13.13
CA GLN A 22 0.29 9.00 -12.39
C GLN A 22 -0.53 7.82 -12.89
N CYS A 23 0.12 6.91 -13.60
CA CYS A 23 -0.54 5.72 -14.13
C CYS A 23 -0.88 4.73 -13.02
N VAL A 24 -2.14 4.31 -12.97
CA VAL A 24 -2.59 3.25 -12.08
C VAL A 24 -2.64 1.96 -12.89
N GLY A 25 -1.48 1.32 -13.09
CA GLY A 25 -1.37 0.03 -13.79
C GLY A 25 -0.76 0.10 -15.19
N THR A 26 -1.04 -0.90 -16.02
CA THR A 26 -0.49 -1.03 -17.37
C THR A 26 -1.11 0.01 -18.30
N PRO A 27 -0.31 0.82 -19.01
CA PRO A 27 -0.84 1.83 -19.92
C PRO A 27 -1.56 1.19 -21.11
N SER A 28 -2.64 1.84 -21.56
CA SER A 28 -3.46 1.35 -22.68
C SER A 28 -2.84 1.73 -24.03
N PRO A 29 -2.97 0.90 -25.07
CA PRO A 29 -2.55 1.26 -26.43
C PRO A 29 -3.28 2.51 -26.97
N SER A 30 -2.75 3.11 -28.03
CA SER A 30 -3.41 4.21 -28.75
C SER A 30 -4.80 3.80 -29.21
N TYR A 31 -5.80 4.69 -29.03
CA TYR A 31 -7.21 4.46 -29.33
C TYR A 31 -7.91 3.36 -28.52
N GLU A 32 -7.25 2.75 -27.55
CA GLU A 32 -7.88 1.80 -26.63
C GLU A 32 -8.48 2.47 -25.40
N GLY A 33 -9.29 1.70 -24.66
CA GLY A 33 -9.90 2.16 -23.41
C GLY A 33 -8.84 2.36 -22.32
N CYS A 34 -8.88 3.52 -21.66
CA CYS A 34 -7.93 3.90 -20.60
C CYS A 34 -8.63 4.29 -19.29
N PHE A 35 -9.91 3.94 -19.16
CA PHE A 35 -10.73 4.32 -18.00
C PHE A 35 -10.17 3.80 -16.67
N ASP A 36 -9.57 2.61 -16.66
CA ASP A 36 -9.00 2.03 -15.44
C ASP A 36 -7.52 2.41 -15.22
N SER A 37 -6.74 2.48 -16.31
CA SER A 37 -5.29 2.76 -16.25
C SER A 37 -4.97 4.24 -16.10
N HIS A 38 -5.89 5.10 -16.55
CA HIS A 38 -5.75 6.56 -16.65
C HIS A 38 -4.57 7.01 -17.53
N CYS A 39 -4.00 6.07 -18.29
CA CYS A 39 -2.75 6.25 -19.02
C CYS A 39 -2.74 5.59 -20.39
N CYS A 40 -2.01 6.23 -21.29
CA CYS A 40 -1.75 5.77 -22.64
C CYS A 40 -0.29 5.33 -22.77
N ALA A 41 -0.02 4.35 -23.63
CA ALA A 41 1.32 3.80 -23.84
C ALA A 41 2.30 4.87 -24.36
N ASP A 42 1.79 5.81 -25.17
CA ASP A 42 2.53 6.97 -25.65
C ASP A 42 1.93 8.23 -25.02
N ALA A 43 2.49 8.66 -23.90
CA ALA A 43 2.01 9.81 -23.14
C ALA A 43 2.35 11.17 -23.79
N ASP A 44 3.27 11.19 -24.77
CA ASP A 44 3.69 12.42 -25.45
C ASP A 44 2.70 12.77 -26.57
N ASN A 45 2.18 11.76 -27.26
CA ASN A 45 1.24 11.95 -28.38
C ASN A 45 -0.23 11.68 -28.01
N PHE A 46 -0.49 10.87 -26.97
CA PHE A 46 -1.85 10.49 -26.57
C PHE A 46 -2.13 10.82 -25.10
N ALA A 47 -3.37 11.24 -24.84
CA ALA A 47 -3.87 11.44 -23.49
C ALA A 47 -5.19 10.68 -23.28
N CYS A 48 -5.48 10.36 -22.02
CA CYS A 48 -6.69 9.64 -21.65
C CYS A 48 -7.86 10.61 -21.47
N PHE A 49 -8.72 10.72 -22.48
CA PHE A 49 -9.89 11.59 -22.44
C PHE A 49 -11.12 10.84 -21.98
N LYS A 50 -11.90 11.42 -21.07
CA LYS A 50 -13.16 10.83 -20.59
C LYS A 50 -14.35 11.40 -21.35
N ARG A 51 -15.29 10.56 -21.74
CA ARG A 51 -16.56 11.03 -22.31
C ARG A 51 -17.43 11.71 -21.27
N THR A 52 -18.05 12.83 -21.65
CA THR A 52 -18.94 13.60 -20.75
C THR A 52 -20.21 12.85 -20.37
N ASP A 53 -20.70 11.97 -21.25
CA ASP A 53 -21.97 11.24 -21.10
C ASP A 53 -21.83 9.81 -20.57
N ARG A 54 -20.61 9.31 -20.32
CA ARG A 54 -20.36 7.89 -19.99
C ARG A 54 -19.18 7.70 -19.04
N GLN A 55 -19.19 6.62 -18.26
CA GLN A 55 -18.02 6.15 -17.51
C GLN A 55 -17.08 5.38 -18.45
N TRP A 56 -16.53 6.08 -19.43
CA TRP A 56 -15.60 5.53 -20.40
C TRP A 56 -14.56 6.58 -20.77
N ALA A 57 -13.33 6.13 -20.97
CA ALA A 57 -12.23 6.96 -21.39
C ALA A 57 -11.39 6.24 -22.44
N GLN A 58 -10.80 7.00 -23.36
CA GLN A 58 -10.05 6.49 -24.50
C GLN A 58 -8.76 7.29 -24.70
N CYS A 59 -7.72 6.60 -25.16
CA CYS A 59 -6.48 7.24 -25.58
C CYS A 59 -6.66 7.93 -26.93
N LEU A 60 -6.69 9.27 -26.93
CA LEU A 60 -6.83 10.07 -28.14
C LEU A 60 -5.63 10.99 -28.36
N PRO A 61 -5.35 11.41 -29.61
CA PRO A 61 -4.23 12.30 -29.90
C PRO A 61 -4.35 13.63 -29.14
N LEU A 62 -3.33 13.97 -28.36
CA LEU A 62 -3.32 15.15 -27.50
C LEU A 62 -3.42 16.45 -28.32
N GLN A 63 -2.74 16.51 -29.47
CA GLN A 63 -2.67 17.69 -30.33
C GLN A 63 -4.04 18.23 -30.77
N ASN A 64 -5.05 17.38 -30.88
CA ASN A 64 -6.41 17.76 -31.28
C ASN A 64 -7.18 18.51 -30.18
N TYR A 65 -6.68 18.48 -28.95
CA TYR A 65 -7.33 19.03 -27.76
C TYR A 65 -6.46 20.08 -27.05
N LEU A 66 -5.33 20.48 -27.63
CA LEU A 66 -4.54 21.60 -27.12
C LEU A 66 -5.07 22.92 -27.67
N ASP A 67 -5.19 23.92 -26.80
CA ASP A 67 -5.47 25.29 -27.20
C ASP A 67 -4.21 25.99 -27.76
N GLN A 68 -4.35 27.26 -28.15
CA GLN A 68 -3.24 28.08 -28.66
C GLN A 68 -2.11 28.29 -27.64
N ALA A 69 -2.38 28.10 -26.35
CA ALA A 69 -1.41 28.20 -25.27
C ALA A 69 -0.81 26.83 -24.88
N GLY A 70 -1.17 25.75 -25.59
CA GLY A 70 -0.69 24.41 -25.31
C GLY A 70 -1.36 23.75 -24.09
N ASN A 71 -2.48 24.29 -23.60
CA ASN A 71 -3.25 23.67 -22.52
C ASN A 71 -4.33 22.75 -23.11
N CYS A 72 -4.61 21.65 -22.42
CA CYS A 72 -5.70 20.78 -22.81
C CYS A 72 -7.05 21.48 -22.58
N ALA A 73 -7.77 21.75 -23.66
CA ALA A 73 -9.12 22.27 -23.66
C ALA A 73 -10.13 21.15 -23.99
N GLY A 74 -10.95 20.78 -23.01
CA GLY A 74 -12.00 19.79 -23.19
C GLY A 74 -13.02 20.25 -24.23
N THR A 75 -13.64 19.32 -24.94
CA THR A 75 -14.78 19.59 -25.84
C THR A 75 -16.09 19.20 -25.17
N ALA A 76 -17.23 19.50 -25.80
CA ALA A 76 -18.54 19.06 -25.31
C ALA A 76 -18.65 17.53 -25.12
N GLN A 77 -17.84 16.75 -25.85
CA GLN A 77 -17.86 15.28 -25.82
C GLN A 77 -16.76 14.67 -24.96
N TRP A 78 -15.65 15.39 -24.73
CA TRP A 78 -14.42 14.86 -24.14
C TRP A 78 -13.84 15.79 -23.09
N LEU A 79 -13.61 15.26 -21.89
CA LEU A 79 -12.97 15.93 -20.78
C LEU A 79 -11.47 15.64 -20.77
N CYS A 80 -10.67 16.68 -20.54
CA CYS A 80 -9.23 16.58 -20.37
C CYS A 80 -8.84 15.80 -19.11
N PRO A 81 -7.73 15.05 -19.11
CA PRO A 81 -7.26 14.26 -17.96
C PRO A 81 -7.31 15.04 -16.63
N ALA A 82 -6.82 16.28 -16.64
CA ALA A 82 -6.74 17.12 -15.44
C ALA A 82 -8.10 17.53 -14.85
N SER A 83 -9.19 17.52 -15.65
CA SER A 83 -10.51 17.98 -15.19
C SER A 83 -11.40 16.87 -14.65
N TRP A 84 -11.20 15.62 -15.07
CA TRP A 84 -12.03 14.50 -14.64
C TRP A 84 -11.31 13.49 -13.74
N GLN A 85 -9.98 13.45 -13.77
CA GLN A 85 -9.23 12.71 -12.77
C GLN A 85 -9.38 13.47 -11.46
N ALA A 86 -9.69 12.75 -10.38
CA ALA A 86 -9.71 13.36 -9.06
C ALA A 86 -8.37 14.09 -8.84
N PRO A 87 -8.38 15.32 -8.30
CA PRO A 87 -7.14 15.97 -7.90
C PRO A 87 -6.33 14.96 -7.08
N PRO A 88 -5.01 14.87 -7.28
CA PRO A 88 -4.20 14.01 -6.43
C PRO A 88 -4.57 14.34 -4.99
N LEU A 89 -4.96 13.31 -4.23
CA LEU A 89 -5.33 13.50 -2.84
C LEU A 89 -4.19 14.30 -2.19
N PRO A 90 -4.51 15.34 -1.39
CA PRO A 90 -3.46 16.04 -0.66
C PRO A 90 -2.59 14.99 0.02
N PRO A 91 -1.25 15.11 -0.03
CA PRO A 91 -0.38 14.15 0.60
C PRO A 91 -0.91 13.93 2.03
N PRO A 92 -1.00 12.67 2.49
CA PRO A 92 -1.46 12.42 3.85
C PRO A 92 -0.63 13.33 4.77
N PRO A 93 -1.25 13.96 5.79
CA PRO A 93 -0.48 14.75 6.73
C PRO A 93 0.72 13.91 7.17
N PRO A 94 1.92 14.49 7.28
CA PRO A 94 3.07 13.75 7.75
C PRO A 94 2.64 13.02 9.02
N PRO A 95 3.01 11.73 9.18
CA PRO A 95 2.71 11.03 10.42
C PRO A 95 3.14 11.96 11.56
N PRO A 96 2.30 12.15 12.60
CA PRO A 96 2.67 13.01 13.70
C PRO A 96 4.06 12.60 14.11
N SER A 97 5.00 13.55 14.09
CA SER A 97 6.39 13.28 14.48
C SER A 97 6.32 12.43 15.74
N PRO A 98 6.99 11.26 15.79
CA PRO A 98 6.94 10.42 16.97
C PRO A 98 7.19 11.34 18.15
N GLY A 99 6.20 11.44 19.04
CA GLY A 99 6.33 12.31 20.20
C GLY A 99 7.67 12.01 20.86
N PRO A 100 8.33 12.99 21.50
CA PRO A 100 9.53 12.69 22.27
C PRO A 100 9.24 11.43 23.09
N PRO A 101 10.12 10.40 23.03
CA PRO A 101 9.87 9.16 23.76
C PRO A 101 9.45 9.55 25.17
N PRO A 102 8.33 9.02 25.69
CA PRO A 102 7.84 9.41 26.99
C PRO A 102 9.02 9.31 27.94
N SER A 103 9.39 10.45 28.54
CA SER A 103 10.51 10.54 29.47
C SER A 103 10.38 9.32 30.39
N PRO A 104 11.39 8.43 30.46
CA PRO A 104 11.27 7.19 31.22
C PRO A 104 10.86 7.59 32.61
N SER A 105 9.59 7.34 32.94
CA SER A 105 9.11 7.55 34.29
C SER A 105 9.98 6.62 35.12
N PRO A 106 10.65 7.11 36.19
CA PRO A 106 11.50 6.26 37.01
C PRO A 106 10.67 5.02 37.34
N ILE A 107 11.19 3.85 36.97
CA ILE A 107 10.49 2.57 37.13
C ILE A 107 10.32 2.35 38.64
N TYR A 108 9.26 2.94 39.18
CA TYR A 108 8.91 2.82 40.58
C TYR A 108 8.23 1.47 40.71
N TYR A 109 8.97 0.52 41.26
CA TYR A 109 8.45 -0.78 41.65
C TYR A 109 7.39 -0.56 42.71
N ASP A 110 6.13 -0.54 42.27
CA ASP A 110 5.00 -0.51 43.18
C ASP A 110 4.85 -1.89 43.81
N LYS A 111 5.30 -2.01 45.06
CA LYS A 111 5.18 -3.24 45.87
C LYS A 111 3.74 -3.74 45.98
N THR A 112 2.74 -2.87 45.74
CA THR A 112 1.33 -3.27 45.78
C THR A 112 0.90 -4.18 44.63
N LYS A 113 1.73 -4.31 43.58
CA LYS A 113 1.44 -5.16 42.41
C LYS A 113 2.02 -6.58 42.51
N CYS A 114 2.65 -6.96 43.62
CA CYS A 114 3.20 -8.30 43.81
C CYS A 114 2.08 -9.33 44.00
N ARG A 115 2.08 -10.41 43.22
CA ARG A 115 1.17 -11.56 43.39
C ARG A 115 1.84 -12.64 44.24
N GLY A 116 2.11 -12.32 45.51
CA GLY A 116 2.69 -13.26 46.48
C GLY A 116 4.02 -12.82 47.07
N PRO A 117 4.72 -13.70 47.81
CA PRO A 117 5.98 -13.38 48.44
C PRO A 117 7.05 -13.07 47.37
N PRO A 118 7.91 -12.07 47.60
CA PRO A 118 8.97 -11.74 46.65
C PRO A 118 9.99 -12.88 46.59
N SER A 119 10.52 -13.12 45.39
CA SER A 119 11.48 -14.18 45.15
C SER A 119 12.91 -13.73 45.52
N PRO A 120 13.77 -14.63 46.03
CA PRO A 120 15.15 -14.28 46.33
C PRO A 120 15.93 -13.93 45.05
N ALA A 121 17.15 -13.41 45.20
CA ALA A 121 18.05 -13.15 44.08
C ALA A 121 18.22 -14.41 43.21
N TYR A 122 18.08 -14.27 41.89
CA TYR A 122 18.07 -15.39 40.92
C TYR A 122 16.98 -16.45 41.15
N GLY A 123 16.00 -16.18 42.01
CA GLY A 123 14.81 -17.00 42.20
C GLY A 123 13.78 -16.76 41.09
N SER A 124 12.93 -17.76 40.84
CA SER A 124 11.81 -17.61 39.89
C SER A 124 10.83 -16.59 40.43
N CYS A 125 10.51 -15.58 39.64
CA CYS A 125 9.56 -14.53 39.98
C CYS A 125 8.36 -14.52 39.02
N PHE A 126 8.16 -15.61 38.28
CA PHE A 126 7.09 -15.73 37.30
C PHE A 126 5.70 -15.57 37.91
N GLN A 127 5.49 -16.12 39.12
CA GLN A 127 4.22 -16.02 39.83
C GLN A 127 4.12 -14.75 40.69
N SER A 128 5.21 -14.36 41.36
CA SER A 128 5.22 -13.24 42.30
C SER A 128 5.33 -11.88 41.62
N HIS A 129 5.93 -11.84 40.43
CA HIS A 129 6.36 -10.65 39.69
C HIS A 129 7.31 -9.74 40.49
N CYS A 130 7.85 -10.23 41.60
CA CYS A 130 8.57 -9.43 42.57
C CYS A 130 9.84 -10.12 43.04
N CYS A 131 10.87 -9.31 43.25
CA CYS A 131 12.15 -9.72 43.79
C CYS A 131 12.32 -9.14 45.19
N GLU A 132 13.00 -9.87 46.07
CA GLU A 132 13.22 -9.49 47.48
C GLU A 132 13.92 -8.12 47.59
N SER A 133 14.84 -7.84 46.66
CA SER A 133 15.58 -6.58 46.57
C SER A 133 15.27 -5.84 45.26
N PRO A 134 14.15 -5.09 45.15
CA PRO A 134 13.75 -4.44 43.89
C PRO A 134 14.72 -3.36 43.41
N HIS A 135 15.56 -2.82 44.31
CA HIS A 135 16.61 -1.87 43.95
C HIS A 135 17.84 -2.51 43.32
N ALA A 136 18.05 -3.82 43.49
CA ALA A 136 19.19 -4.55 42.95
C ALA A 136 18.78 -5.51 41.84
N PHE A 137 17.56 -6.07 41.90
CA PHE A 137 17.05 -7.07 40.99
C PHE A 137 15.71 -6.67 40.38
N GLY A 138 15.54 -7.04 39.12
CA GLY A 138 14.29 -7.00 38.38
C GLY A 138 13.76 -8.38 38.06
N CYS A 139 12.45 -8.53 38.00
CA CYS A 139 11.84 -9.73 37.46
C CYS A 139 11.79 -9.61 35.93
N LEU A 140 12.57 -10.42 35.20
CA LEU A 140 12.59 -10.42 33.73
C LEU A 140 11.99 -11.73 33.20
N LYS A 141 11.10 -11.64 32.20
CA LYS A 141 10.46 -12.81 31.55
C LYS A 141 11.27 -13.25 30.35
N ARG A 142 11.47 -14.54 30.18
CA ARG A 142 12.15 -15.08 29.00
C ARG A 142 11.20 -15.09 27.80
N GLN A 143 11.65 -14.60 26.64
CA GLN A 143 10.82 -14.63 25.43
C GLN A 143 10.45 -16.08 25.06
N GLY A 144 9.19 -16.29 24.67
CA GLY A 144 8.67 -17.60 24.26
C GLY A 144 8.64 -18.66 25.36
N LYS A 145 8.77 -18.28 26.64
CA LYS A 145 8.68 -19.23 27.77
C LYS A 145 7.84 -18.65 28.91
N ALA A 146 7.09 -19.53 29.58
CA ALA A 146 6.41 -19.24 30.84
C ALA A 146 7.39 -19.24 32.02
N PHE A 147 8.44 -18.41 31.93
CA PHE A 147 9.53 -18.36 32.89
C PHE A 147 9.99 -16.92 33.11
N ALA A 148 10.16 -16.54 34.38
CA ALA A 148 10.77 -15.28 34.77
C ALA A 148 11.70 -15.46 35.96
N LEU A 149 12.78 -14.66 36.01
CA LEU A 149 13.85 -14.77 36.98
C LEU A 149 14.22 -13.40 37.55
N CYS A 150 14.54 -13.35 38.84
CA CYS A 150 15.11 -12.17 39.48
C CYS A 150 16.57 -11.97 39.04
N MET A 151 16.81 -11.04 38.13
CA MET A 151 18.15 -10.74 37.61
C MET A 151 18.60 -9.33 38.00
N PRO A 152 19.92 -9.09 38.16
CA PRO A 152 20.42 -7.78 38.54
C PRO A 152 20.11 -6.73 37.47
N TRP A 153 19.86 -5.50 37.91
CA TRP A 153 19.70 -4.35 37.00
C TRP A 153 20.98 -4.12 36.19
N VAL A 154 20.83 -3.93 34.87
CA VAL A 154 21.92 -3.43 34.05
C VAL A 154 21.99 -1.92 34.25
N THR A 155 23.10 -1.43 34.77
CA THR A 155 23.35 0.01 34.91
C THR A 155 23.87 0.54 33.58
N VAL A 156 23.08 1.39 32.92
CA VAL A 156 23.55 2.15 31.75
C VAL A 156 23.78 3.58 32.23
N GLY A 157 25.02 3.90 32.58
CA GLY A 157 25.36 5.15 33.27
C GLY A 157 24.92 5.14 34.74
N HIS A 158 24.25 6.20 35.18
CA HIS A 158 23.76 6.35 36.56
C HIS A 158 22.32 5.84 36.77
N GLU A 159 21.64 5.44 35.69
CA GLU A 159 20.25 4.99 35.75
C GLU A 159 20.18 3.45 35.73
N LYS A 160 19.42 2.90 36.68
CA LYS A 160 19.08 1.48 36.70
C LYS A 160 17.93 1.29 35.72
N SER A 161 18.25 0.79 34.54
CA SER A 161 17.26 0.60 33.49
C SER A 161 17.09 -0.88 33.18
N CYS A 162 15.87 -1.25 32.83
CA CYS A 162 15.58 -2.55 32.25
C CYS A 162 15.61 -2.41 30.73
N THR A 163 16.51 -3.11 30.06
CA THR A 163 16.53 -3.19 28.59
C THR A 163 16.02 -4.54 28.14
N SER A 164 14.85 -4.56 27.50
CA SER A 164 14.34 -5.76 26.84
C SER A 164 15.26 -6.14 25.67
N ASN A 165 15.53 -7.43 25.50
CA ASN A 165 16.24 -8.00 24.35
C ASN A 165 15.52 -9.24 23.81
N ASP A 166 16.14 -9.93 22.85
CA ASP A 166 15.65 -11.15 22.22
C ASP A 166 15.45 -12.32 23.20
N LYS A 167 16.11 -12.27 24.36
CA LYS A 167 16.04 -13.34 25.38
C LYS A 167 15.17 -12.96 26.57
N TRP A 168 15.13 -11.69 26.95
CA TRP A 168 14.54 -11.22 28.20
C TRP A 168 13.71 -9.96 27.99
N LEU A 169 12.50 -9.98 28.54
CA LEU A 169 11.54 -8.88 28.50
C LEU A 169 11.42 -8.23 29.87
N CYS A 170 11.42 -6.90 29.88
CA CYS A 170 11.16 -6.08 31.05
C CYS A 170 9.67 -6.12 31.45
N PRO A 171 9.34 -5.95 32.75
CA PRO A 171 7.96 -6.05 33.25
C PRO A 171 6.91 -5.28 32.44
N ASN A 172 7.24 -4.07 31.98
CA ASN A 172 6.32 -3.22 31.22
C ASN A 172 6.06 -3.75 29.79
N ALA A 173 6.92 -4.63 29.29
CA ALA A 173 6.82 -5.24 27.96
C ALA A 173 6.15 -6.62 28.01
N TRP A 174 5.68 -7.09 29.16
CA TRP A 174 5.06 -8.41 29.29
C TRP A 174 3.66 -8.49 28.66
N GLY A 175 3.14 -7.38 28.12
CA GLY A 175 1.74 -7.23 27.77
C GLY A 175 0.87 -7.14 29.02
N THR A 176 -0.36 -6.65 28.88
CA THR A 176 -1.40 -6.93 29.87
C THR A 176 -1.58 -8.44 29.91
N TRP A 177 -1.16 -9.05 31.01
CA TRP A 177 -1.37 -10.47 31.29
C TRP A 177 -2.87 -10.70 31.53
N ASP A 178 -3.65 -10.76 30.45
CA ASP A 178 -4.91 -11.51 30.47
C ASP A 178 -4.47 -12.97 30.59
N GLY A 179 -4.82 -13.63 31.70
CA GLY A 179 -4.32 -14.95 32.09
C GLY A 179 -4.72 -16.12 31.18
N HIS A 180 -4.72 -15.93 29.86
CA HIS A 180 -4.67 -17.03 28.90
C HIS A 180 -3.28 -17.66 28.98
N VAL A 181 -3.20 -18.72 29.78
CA VAL A 181 -2.23 -19.78 29.56
C VAL A 181 -2.51 -20.27 28.14
N GLU A 182 -1.67 -19.90 27.18
CA GLU A 182 -1.57 -20.66 25.94
C GLU A 182 -1.04 -22.03 26.37
N ASP A 183 -1.96 -22.99 26.47
CA ASP A 183 -1.68 -24.40 26.61
C ASP A 183 -0.91 -24.81 25.33
N ASP A 184 0.41 -24.72 25.39
CA ASP A 184 1.32 -25.32 24.40
C ASP A 184 1.19 -26.85 24.50
N GLY A 185 0.06 -27.36 24.02
CA GLY A 185 -0.14 -28.74 23.64
C GLY A 185 0.73 -29.06 22.43
N SER A 186 2.00 -29.36 22.67
CA SER A 186 2.87 -30.03 21.70
C SER A 186 3.74 -31.04 22.46
N SER A 187 3.22 -32.26 22.63
CA SER A 187 3.39 -33.38 21.70
C SER A 187 4.67 -34.15 22.01
N GLU A 188 4.52 -35.11 22.91
CA GLU A 188 5.43 -36.23 23.05
C GLU A 188 5.31 -37.11 21.81
N HIS A 189 6.34 -37.13 20.95
CA HIS A 189 6.62 -38.29 20.11
C HIS A 189 7.70 -39.12 20.80
N SER A 190 7.25 -40.02 21.68
CA SER A 190 8.04 -41.16 22.15
C SER A 190 8.07 -42.22 21.06
N GLY A 191 9.09 -42.17 20.21
CA GLY A 191 9.49 -43.26 19.33
C GLY A 191 10.29 -44.30 20.12
N SER A 192 9.63 -45.41 20.46
CA SER A 192 10.25 -46.62 21.00
C SER A 192 11.23 -47.23 20.00
N SER A 193 12.50 -47.37 20.39
CA SER A 193 13.43 -48.26 19.71
C SER A 193 14.25 -49.04 20.75
N THR A 194 14.10 -50.35 20.68
CA THR A 194 14.66 -51.40 21.52
C THR A 194 16.18 -51.51 21.39
N HIS A 195 16.92 -51.62 22.52
CA HIS A 195 17.77 -52.79 22.83
C HIS A 195 18.57 -52.65 24.15
N SER A 196 18.45 -53.69 24.97
CA SER A 196 19.45 -54.34 25.85
C SER A 196 20.09 -53.61 27.05
N ASP A 197 19.62 -54.06 28.22
CA ASP A 197 20.40 -54.72 29.30
C ASP A 197 21.79 -54.17 29.65
N VAL A 198 21.92 -53.55 30.84
CA VAL A 198 22.87 -53.98 31.89
C VAL A 198 22.30 -53.53 33.25
N ALA A 199 22.13 -54.49 34.16
CA ALA A 199 21.70 -54.31 35.54
C ALA A 199 22.70 -53.50 36.38
N HIS A 200 22.22 -52.76 37.39
CA HIS A 200 22.74 -52.79 38.78
C HIS A 200 21.84 -52.02 39.76
N SER A 201 21.39 -52.76 40.77
CA SER A 201 21.16 -52.45 42.19
C SER A 201 20.44 -51.17 42.68
N THR A 202 19.18 -51.41 43.10
CA THR A 202 18.63 -51.27 44.47
C THR A 202 19.10 -50.11 45.38
N SER A 203 18.16 -49.24 45.78
CA SER A 203 17.69 -49.16 47.18
C SER A 203 16.52 -48.18 47.38
N HIS A 204 15.40 -48.76 47.85
CA HIS A 204 14.32 -48.23 48.68
C HIS A 204 14.25 -46.74 49.05
N ALA A 205 13.08 -46.14 48.82
CA ALA A 205 12.32 -45.46 49.88
C ALA A 205 10.83 -45.35 49.51
N GLU A 206 10.02 -45.82 50.44
CA GLU A 206 8.59 -46.04 50.44
C GLU A 206 7.87 -44.78 50.95
N GLY A 207 6.69 -44.41 50.43
CA GLY A 207 5.98 -43.26 51.00
C GLY A 207 4.73 -42.74 50.27
N GLN A 208 3.63 -43.47 50.43
CA GLN A 208 2.25 -42.95 50.58
C GLN A 208 1.48 -42.40 49.35
N ARG A 209 0.51 -43.23 48.92
CA ARG A 209 -0.66 -42.93 48.10
C ARG A 209 -1.75 -42.23 48.91
N LEU A 210 -2.52 -41.34 48.27
CA LEU A 210 -3.94 -40.99 48.56
C LEU A 210 -4.51 -40.24 47.32
N PRO A 211 -5.83 -40.14 47.13
CA PRO A 211 -6.55 -40.76 46.01
C PRO A 211 -7.03 -39.76 44.95
N THR A 212 -7.08 -40.24 43.71
CA THR A 212 -7.74 -39.61 42.56
C THR A 212 -9.27 -39.72 42.67
N PRO A 213 -10.03 -38.64 42.44
CA PRO A 213 -11.46 -38.70 42.14
C PRO A 213 -11.73 -39.03 40.65
N PRO A 214 -12.96 -39.44 40.31
CA PRO A 214 -13.24 -40.24 39.14
C PRO A 214 -13.40 -39.45 37.84
N VAL A 215 -13.11 -40.19 36.76
CA VAL A 215 -13.50 -39.98 35.37
C VAL A 215 -15.01 -39.70 35.29
N SER A 216 -15.37 -38.58 34.68
CA SER A 216 -16.66 -38.38 34.00
C SER A 216 -16.39 -38.21 32.51
N SER A 217 -16.94 -39.17 31.78
CA SER A 217 -17.03 -39.30 30.34
C SER A 217 -18.40 -38.82 29.89
N GLU A 218 -18.46 -37.70 29.17
CA GLU A 218 -19.61 -37.23 28.37
C GLU A 218 -18.97 -36.42 27.22
N ASP A 219 -18.77 -36.98 26.02
CA ASP A 219 -19.71 -37.00 24.89
C ASP A 219 -20.41 -35.64 24.69
N GLU A 220 -19.91 -34.81 23.79
CA GLU A 220 -20.79 -34.06 22.87
C GLU A 220 -20.04 -33.54 21.64
N GLU A 221 -20.59 -33.90 20.49
CA GLU A 221 -20.21 -33.50 19.15
C GLU A 221 -20.61 -32.03 18.89
N ASP A 222 -19.73 -31.21 18.31
CA ASP A 222 -20.17 -30.07 17.50
C ASP A 222 -19.14 -29.77 16.40
N LEU A 223 -19.39 -30.36 15.23
CA LEU A 223 -18.75 -30.00 13.97
C LEU A 223 -19.68 -29.07 13.17
N PRO A 224 -19.13 -28.20 12.31
CA PRO A 224 -19.64 -26.86 12.05
C PRO A 224 -20.84 -26.79 11.11
N ALA A 225 -21.79 -25.94 11.48
CA ALA A 225 -22.91 -25.46 10.68
C ALA A 225 -22.49 -24.55 9.49
N ILE A 226 -21.53 -24.99 8.66
CA ILE A 226 -21.10 -24.26 7.44
C ILE A 226 -21.44 -25.05 6.15
N ALA A 227 -21.98 -26.27 6.26
CA ALA A 227 -22.31 -27.09 5.09
C ALA A 227 -23.75 -26.92 4.53
N LEU A 228 -24.64 -26.16 5.18
CA LEU A 228 -26.06 -26.07 4.78
C LEU A 228 -26.44 -24.83 3.95
N LEU A 229 -25.51 -23.91 3.70
CA LEU A 229 -25.77 -22.70 2.90
C LEU A 229 -25.58 -22.85 1.38
N LEU A 230 -25.11 -24.01 0.91
CA LEU A 230 -24.93 -24.29 -0.53
C LEU A 230 -26.09 -25.04 -1.19
N LEU A 231 -27.14 -25.43 -0.44
CA LEU A 231 -28.29 -26.18 -0.98
C LEU A 231 -29.52 -25.31 -1.31
N PHE A 232 -29.44 -23.99 -1.11
CA PHE A 232 -30.54 -23.05 -1.40
C PHE A 232 -30.24 -22.03 -2.51
N LEU A 233 -29.19 -22.22 -3.32
CA LEU A 233 -29.09 -21.49 -4.58
C LEU A 233 -29.91 -22.20 -5.67
N PRO A 234 -31.04 -21.62 -6.13
CA PRO A 234 -31.75 -22.16 -7.28
C PRO A 234 -30.84 -22.13 -8.51
N PRO A 235 -30.87 -23.17 -9.36
CA PRO A 235 -30.13 -23.16 -10.60
C PRO A 235 -30.77 -22.12 -11.52
N LEU A 236 -30.09 -20.99 -11.73
CA LEU A 236 -30.36 -20.11 -12.88
C LEU A 236 -29.86 -20.79 -14.16
N LEU A 237 -30.45 -21.96 -14.45
CA LEU A 237 -30.47 -22.61 -15.75
C LEU A 237 -31.43 -21.79 -16.63
N GLY A 238 -30.90 -20.73 -17.25
CA GLY A 238 -31.78 -19.87 -18.04
C GLY A 238 -31.13 -18.75 -18.84
N CYS A 239 -29.87 -18.88 -19.29
CA CYS A 239 -29.27 -17.88 -20.19
C CYS A 239 -28.32 -18.46 -21.27
N THR A 240 -28.48 -19.72 -21.66
CA THR A 240 -27.72 -20.33 -22.77
C THR A 240 -28.37 -20.13 -24.15
N PHE A 241 -29.42 -19.30 -24.28
CA PHE A 241 -30.12 -19.08 -25.55
C PHE A 241 -29.96 -17.69 -26.20
N CYS A 242 -29.12 -16.79 -25.67
CA CYS A 242 -28.87 -15.48 -26.30
C CYS A 242 -27.65 -15.42 -27.22
N VAL A 243 -26.93 -16.53 -27.47
CA VAL A 243 -25.70 -16.54 -28.29
C VAL A 243 -25.94 -16.93 -29.76
N LEU A 244 -27.17 -17.26 -30.17
CA LEU A 244 -27.44 -17.82 -31.51
C LEU A 244 -28.34 -16.98 -32.44
N LYS A 245 -28.35 -15.64 -32.32
CA LYS A 245 -29.11 -14.81 -33.29
C LYS A 245 -28.51 -13.49 -33.78
N LEU A 246 -27.18 -13.35 -33.82
CA LEU A 246 -26.53 -12.23 -34.53
C LEU A 246 -25.39 -12.65 -35.48
N LYS A 247 -25.59 -13.75 -36.22
CA LYS A 247 -24.69 -14.18 -37.31
C LYS A 247 -25.44 -14.20 -38.64
N LYS A 248 -25.94 -13.05 -39.12
CA LYS A 248 -26.32 -12.85 -40.53
C LYS A 248 -26.56 -11.37 -40.84
N LYS A 249 -25.93 -10.89 -41.93
CA LYS A 249 -25.75 -9.49 -42.39
C LYS A 249 -24.56 -8.82 -41.68
N MET A 250 -23.44 -8.49 -42.32
CA MET A 250 -23.25 -7.98 -43.68
C MET A 250 -21.91 -8.44 -44.26
N GLN A 251 -21.97 -9.12 -45.41
CA GLN A 251 -20.94 -9.02 -46.44
C GLN A 251 -21.44 -7.99 -47.45
N ALA A 252 -20.68 -6.93 -47.71
CA ALA A 252 -20.58 -6.21 -48.98
C ALA A 252 -19.74 -4.95 -48.79
N ALA A 253 -18.41 -5.09 -48.79
CA ALA A 253 -17.54 -3.97 -49.17
C ALA A 253 -16.35 -4.55 -49.93
N LYS A 254 -16.33 -4.16 -51.19
CA LYS A 254 -15.53 -4.63 -52.31
C LYS A 254 -14.10 -4.11 -52.17
N ALA A 255 -13.12 -5.02 -52.27
CA ALA A 255 -11.72 -4.67 -52.42
C ALA A 255 -11.46 -4.05 -53.81
N PRO A 256 -10.57 -3.05 -53.93
CA PRO A 256 -9.81 -2.83 -55.14
C PRO A 256 -8.49 -3.61 -55.10
N LYS A 257 -8.17 -4.17 -56.25
CA LYS A 257 -7.03 -5.02 -56.56
C LYS A 257 -6.20 -4.26 -57.59
N SER A 258 -4.94 -3.95 -57.30
CA SER A 258 -3.90 -3.58 -58.28
C SER A 258 -2.56 -3.38 -57.53
N ILE A 259 -1.51 -4.16 -57.84
CA ILE A 259 -0.44 -3.81 -58.83
C ILE A 259 0.46 -2.74 -58.19
N LEU A 260 1.75 -2.93 -57.86
CA LEU A 260 2.93 -3.58 -58.49
C LEU A 260 3.89 -4.02 -57.35
N ASP A 261 4.57 -5.18 -57.40
CA ASP A 261 5.79 -5.49 -58.15
C ASP A 261 6.99 -4.56 -57.85
N ASP A 262 8.08 -5.21 -57.40
CA ASP A 262 9.50 -4.85 -57.46
C ASP A 262 9.99 -3.54 -56.83
N GLU A 263 10.90 -3.64 -55.84
CA GLU A 263 12.33 -3.33 -56.05
C GLU A 263 13.14 -3.47 -54.75
N ASP A 264 14.12 -4.37 -54.85
CA ASP A 264 15.27 -4.60 -53.99
C ASP A 264 16.34 -3.50 -54.28
N ASP A 265 17.13 -3.14 -53.26
CA ASP A 265 18.49 -2.60 -53.37
C ASP A 265 18.80 -1.45 -54.35
N ALA A 266 18.85 -0.20 -53.85
CA ALA A 266 19.90 0.78 -54.21
C ALA A 266 19.82 2.10 -53.41
N ARG A 267 21.01 2.62 -53.05
CA ARG A 267 21.37 4.02 -52.68
C ARG A 267 20.93 4.49 -51.29
N SER A 268 21.82 4.66 -50.30
CA SER A 268 23.19 5.19 -50.31
C SER A 268 23.32 6.49 -51.13
N ALA A 269 23.49 7.59 -50.40
CA ALA A 269 23.69 8.97 -50.84
C ALA A 269 22.47 9.66 -51.46
N LEU A 270 21.88 10.58 -50.68
CA LEU A 270 21.57 11.96 -51.08
C LEU A 270 20.97 12.71 -49.88
N ALA A 271 21.83 13.34 -49.09
CA ALA A 271 21.48 14.63 -48.49
C ALA A 271 21.51 15.68 -49.62
N PRO A 272 20.48 16.51 -49.74
CA PRO A 272 20.77 17.95 -49.62
C PRO A 272 19.64 18.80 -49.01
N ARG A 273 20.06 19.90 -48.39
CA ARG A 273 19.43 21.24 -48.38
C ARG A 273 17.94 21.32 -48.07
N LEU A 274 17.63 21.58 -46.81
CA LEU A 274 16.45 22.35 -46.41
C LEU A 274 16.94 23.59 -45.63
N GLU A 275 17.38 24.62 -46.35
CA GLU A 275 17.77 25.92 -45.77
C GLU A 275 17.26 27.13 -46.59
N GLU A 276 16.32 26.99 -47.53
CA GLU A 276 15.96 28.10 -48.45
C GLU A 276 14.46 28.43 -48.61
N ASP A 277 13.56 28.00 -47.70
CA ASP A 277 12.12 28.33 -47.82
C ASP A 277 11.53 29.17 -46.66
N GLU A 278 12.35 29.96 -45.96
CA GLU A 278 11.87 30.88 -44.90
C GLU A 278 11.77 32.36 -45.34
N GLU A 279 12.16 32.72 -46.56
CA GLU A 279 12.14 34.13 -47.03
C GLU A 279 10.93 34.51 -47.92
N LYS A 280 9.89 33.66 -48.02
CA LYS A 280 8.75 33.92 -48.92
C LYS A 280 7.38 34.07 -48.26
N LEU A 281 7.29 34.08 -46.93
CA LEU A 281 6.03 34.34 -46.23
C LEU A 281 5.85 35.78 -45.71
N ALA A 282 6.86 36.65 -45.77
CA ALA A 282 6.79 37.98 -45.17
C ALA A 282 6.17 39.10 -46.04
N VAL A 283 5.49 38.80 -47.16
CA VAL A 283 4.99 39.84 -48.11
C VAL A 283 3.46 39.82 -48.32
N ARG A 284 2.68 39.09 -47.50
CA ARG A 284 1.21 39.01 -47.68
C ARG A 284 0.32 39.44 -46.52
N GLU A 285 0.85 40.16 -45.54
CA GLU A 285 0.05 40.67 -44.40
C GLU A 285 -0.17 42.20 -44.36
N ASP A 286 0.32 42.98 -45.33
CA ASP A 286 0.17 44.46 -45.32
C ASP A 286 -0.89 45.04 -46.28
N ALA A 287 -1.81 44.21 -46.80
CA ALA A 287 -2.82 44.69 -47.77
C ALA A 287 -4.27 44.79 -47.24
N ASP A 288 -4.58 44.31 -46.03
CA ASP A 288 -5.97 44.23 -45.54
C ASP A 288 -6.29 45.20 -44.36
N ALA A 289 -5.40 46.14 -44.05
CA ALA A 289 -5.62 47.09 -42.94
C ALA A 289 -6.22 48.45 -43.35
N THR A 290 -6.42 48.73 -44.65
CA THR A 290 -6.86 50.06 -45.13
C THR A 290 -8.34 50.14 -45.54
N ALA A 291 -9.14 49.07 -45.39
CA ALA A 291 -10.52 49.05 -45.91
C ALA A 291 -11.64 49.27 -44.87
N ARG A 292 -11.36 49.51 -43.58
CA ARG A 292 -12.39 49.51 -42.51
C ARG A 292 -12.60 50.82 -41.73
N LEU A 293 -12.15 51.96 -42.22
CA LEU A 293 -12.35 53.27 -41.55
C LEU A 293 -13.33 54.22 -42.27
N LYS A 294 -14.31 53.70 -43.01
CA LYS A 294 -15.25 54.57 -43.72
C LYS A 294 -16.67 54.04 -43.78
N GLU A 295 -17.32 53.92 -42.62
CA GLU A 295 -18.77 53.91 -42.51
C GLU A 295 -19.14 53.97 -41.02
N ASP A 296 -19.19 55.17 -40.44
CA ASP A 296 -20.18 55.53 -39.41
C ASP A 296 -20.08 57.04 -39.16
N GLN A 297 -20.83 57.82 -39.95
CA GLN A 297 -21.13 59.21 -39.63
C GLN A 297 -22.66 59.34 -39.61
N PRO A 298 -23.28 59.63 -38.47
CA PRO A 298 -24.72 59.85 -38.40
C PRO A 298 -25.05 61.26 -38.90
N ASP A 299 -26.00 61.32 -39.84
CA ASP A 299 -26.62 62.55 -40.32
C ASP A 299 -27.88 62.84 -39.48
N CYS A 300 -27.91 64.03 -38.88
CA CYS A 300 -29.03 64.77 -38.27
C CYS A 300 -29.90 64.12 -37.18
#